data_AF-A0A5J4UP35-F1
#
_entry.id   AF-A0A5J4UP35-F1
#
_cell.length_a   1.000
_cell.length_b   1.000
_cell.length_c   1.000
_cell.angle_alpha   90.00
_cell.angle_beta   90.00
_cell.angle_gamma   90.00
#
_symmetry.space_group_name_H-M   'P 1'
#
loop_
_entity.id
_entity.type
_entity.pdbx_description
1 polymer ?
#
loop_
_entity_poly.entity_id
_entity_poly.type
_entity_poly.pdbx_seq_one_letter_code
_entity_poly.pdbx_strand_id
1 'polypeptide(L)'
;AVQGPVQYTSQVPSIEDVQVDGDNFTHTKQNTNCATILFDPPIKSGVARFEVRSVRDLAIGIANESVKYNRNESSEAHGGMSHVGGWIENDEFKSGDRVAMELDMNSMPRTLTFFVNDVEQKNYVVNVPAAVRFYALLYKQGTQFKVLKFETLSIPTAKHLKGSRARKWGTEWEK
;
A
#
# COMPACT_ATOMS: atom_id res chain seq x y z
N ALA A 1 10.97 -11.05 14.17
CA ALA A 1 12.26 -10.96 13.48
C ALA A 1 12.01 -10.99 11.97
N VAL A 2 12.81 -10.31 11.16
CA VAL A 2 12.71 -10.39 9.69
C VAL A 2 13.10 -11.79 9.24
N GLN A 3 12.27 -12.43 8.42
CA GLN A 3 12.55 -13.74 7.83
C GLN A 3 13.39 -13.61 6.55
N GLY A 4 13.11 -12.60 5.73
CA GLY A 4 13.94 -12.30 4.56
C GLY A 4 13.26 -11.32 3.59
N PRO A 5 14.01 -10.84 2.58
CA PRO A 5 13.46 -10.00 1.53
C PRO A 5 12.53 -10.81 0.62
N VAL A 6 11.47 -10.16 0.16
CA VAL A 6 10.59 -10.65 -0.90
C VAL A 6 11.11 -10.08 -2.22
N GLN A 7 11.52 -10.97 -3.13
CA GLN A 7 11.77 -10.58 -4.51
C GLN A 7 10.46 -10.17 -5.16
N TYR A 8 10.44 -9.01 -5.82
CA TYR A 8 9.21 -8.42 -6.31
C TYR A 8 9.36 -7.89 -7.74
N THR A 9 8.23 -7.81 -8.44
CA THR A 9 8.11 -7.12 -9.72
C THR A 9 6.98 -6.11 -9.65
N SER A 10 7.10 -5.00 -10.38
CA SER A 10 6.07 -3.96 -10.45
C SER A 10 5.26 -4.08 -11.74
N GLN A 11 3.93 -4.06 -11.63
CA GLN A 11 3.03 -3.89 -12.78
C GLN A 11 2.75 -2.40 -12.97
N VAL A 12 3.53 -1.77 -13.85
CA VAL A 12 3.35 -0.35 -14.21
C VAL A 12 2.33 -0.26 -15.35
N PRO A 13 1.23 0.51 -15.22
CA PRO A 13 0.20 0.58 -16.25
C PRO A 13 0.68 1.13 -17.60
N SER A 14 1.64 2.05 -17.59
CA SER A 14 2.25 2.63 -18.78
C SER A 14 3.65 3.17 -18.48
N ILE A 15 4.64 2.76 -19.29
CA ILE A 15 6.02 3.27 -19.20
C ILE A 15 6.15 4.71 -19.71
N GLU A 16 5.14 5.24 -20.40
CA GLU A 16 5.08 6.67 -20.78
C GLU A 16 4.73 7.56 -19.57
N ASP A 17 4.03 6.98 -18.58
CA ASP A 17 3.49 7.73 -17.43
C ASP A 17 4.36 7.60 -16.18
N VAL A 18 5.11 6.50 -16.05
CA VAL A 18 6.00 6.26 -14.92
C VAL A 18 7.37 5.82 -15.40
N GLN A 19 8.38 6.56 -14.98
CA GLN A 19 9.77 6.14 -15.10
C GLN A 19 10.14 5.24 -13.91
N VAL A 20 10.72 4.09 -14.20
CA VAL A 20 11.21 3.12 -13.20
C VAL A 20 12.72 3.05 -13.26
N ASP A 21 13.38 3.26 -12.12
CA ASP A 21 14.82 3.11 -11.95
C ASP A 21 15.10 2.32 -10.67
N GLY A 22 15.24 1.00 -10.83
CA GLY A 22 15.31 0.04 -9.73
C GLY A 22 14.06 0.14 -8.85
N ASP A 23 14.27 0.48 -7.57
CA ASP A 23 13.19 0.66 -6.60
C ASP A 23 12.54 2.06 -6.62
N ASN A 24 12.98 2.97 -7.51
CA ASN A 24 12.43 4.32 -7.62
C ASN A 24 11.40 4.39 -8.74
N PHE A 25 10.24 4.99 -8.42
CA PHE A 25 9.12 5.15 -9.32
C PHE A 25 8.77 6.64 -9.40
N THR A 26 8.84 7.22 -10.59
CA THR A 26 8.62 8.67 -10.78
C THR A 26 7.53 8.90 -11.81
N HIS A 27 6.50 9.65 -11.45
CA HIS A 27 5.49 10.10 -12.39
C HIS A 27 6.12 11.10 -13.36
N THR A 28 5.99 10.82 -14.66
CA THR A 28 6.58 11.67 -15.69
C THR A 28 5.88 13.04 -15.73
N LYS A 29 6.54 14.08 -16.26
CA LYS A 29 5.96 15.43 -16.36
C LYS A 29 5.15 15.63 -17.64
N GLN A 30 5.08 14.61 -18.49
CA GLN A 30 4.57 14.68 -19.85
C GLN A 30 3.06 14.42 -19.95
N ASN A 31 2.40 14.00 -18.86
CA ASN A 31 0.98 13.69 -18.82
C ASN A 31 0.38 13.97 -17.42
N THR A 32 -0.94 13.91 -17.28
CA THR A 32 -1.67 14.07 -16.00
C THR A 32 -2.40 12.78 -15.59
N ASN A 33 -2.03 11.64 -16.16
CA ASN A 33 -2.70 10.37 -15.92
C ASN A 33 -2.31 9.85 -14.54
N CYS A 34 -3.27 9.37 -13.76
CA CYS A 34 -2.91 8.64 -12.55
C CYS A 34 -2.29 7.28 -12.88
N ALA A 35 -1.35 6.83 -12.05
CA ALA A 35 -0.67 5.55 -12.23
C ALA A 35 -0.72 4.71 -10.94
N THR A 36 -1.59 3.69 -10.94
CA THR A 36 -1.67 2.70 -9.87
C THR A 36 -0.76 1.52 -10.18
N ILE A 37 0.33 1.39 -9.41
CA ILE A 37 1.36 0.36 -9.60
C ILE A 37 1.12 -0.77 -8.63
N LEU A 38 0.96 -2.00 -9.13
CA LEU A 38 0.83 -3.21 -8.31
C LEU A 38 2.18 -3.90 -8.12
N PHE A 39 2.38 -4.53 -6.96
CA PHE A 39 3.60 -5.28 -6.64
C PHE A 39 3.29 -6.76 -6.49
N ASP A 40 3.96 -7.59 -7.31
CA ASP A 40 3.96 -9.05 -7.21
C ASP A 40 5.12 -9.52 -6.31
N PRO A 41 5.00 -10.67 -5.64
CA PRO A 41 3.87 -11.60 -5.69
C PRO A 41 2.68 -11.15 -4.83
N PRO A 42 1.45 -11.63 -5.12
CA PRO A 42 0.35 -11.51 -4.17
C PRO A 42 0.68 -12.26 -2.88
N ILE A 43 0.37 -11.65 -1.74
CA ILE A 43 0.55 -12.22 -0.41
C ILE A 43 -0.68 -13.05 -0.07
N LYS A 44 -0.45 -14.33 0.26
CA LYS A 44 -1.52 -15.32 0.52
C LYS A 44 -1.47 -15.89 1.95
N SER A 45 -0.33 -15.77 2.61
CA SER A 45 -0.07 -16.31 3.95
C SER A 45 1.12 -15.60 4.58
N GLY A 46 1.36 -15.84 5.87
CA GLY A 46 2.47 -15.25 6.60
C GLY A 46 2.24 -13.80 6.99
N VAL A 47 3.33 -13.14 7.40
CA VAL A 47 3.36 -11.72 7.69
C VAL A 47 4.27 -11.05 6.68
N ALA A 48 3.76 -10.04 5.97
CA ALA A 48 4.52 -9.30 4.96
C ALA A 48 4.55 -7.82 5.30
N ARG A 49 5.70 -7.18 5.16
CA ARG A 49 5.90 -5.74 5.33
C ARG A 49 6.36 -5.11 4.03
N PHE A 50 5.68 -4.05 3.62
CA PHE A 50 6.03 -3.23 2.46
C PHE A 50 6.22 -1.79 2.90
N GLU A 51 7.43 -1.25 2.75
CA GLU A 51 7.83 0.07 3.22
C GLU A 51 8.33 0.91 2.04
N VAL A 52 7.78 2.12 1.91
CA VAL A 52 8.15 3.09 0.88
C VAL A 52 8.58 4.40 1.51
N ARG A 53 9.45 5.13 0.81
CA ARG A 53 9.73 6.53 1.10
C ARG A 53 9.00 7.41 0.10
N SER A 54 8.07 8.21 0.60
CA SER A 54 7.25 9.09 -0.25
C SER A 54 7.95 10.42 -0.53
N VAL A 55 7.76 10.96 -1.73
CA VAL A 55 8.05 12.35 -2.08
C VAL A 55 6.74 13.04 -2.44
N ARG A 56 5.89 13.28 -1.42
CA ARG A 56 4.61 14.01 -1.46
C ARG A 56 3.51 13.32 -2.29
N ASP A 57 2.24 13.53 -1.92
CA ASP A 57 1.06 13.16 -2.72
C ASP A 57 1.04 11.69 -3.21
N LEU A 58 1.39 10.75 -2.31
CA LEU A 58 1.39 9.31 -2.56
C LEU A 58 0.19 8.67 -1.84
N ALA A 59 -0.54 7.79 -2.52
CA ALA A 59 -1.46 6.87 -1.86
C ALA A 59 -0.91 5.44 -1.97
N ILE A 60 -1.05 4.66 -0.89
CA ILE A 60 -0.63 3.26 -0.86
C ILE A 60 -1.76 2.41 -0.28
N GLY A 61 -1.81 1.14 -0.66
CA GLY A 61 -2.81 0.23 -0.11
C GLY A 61 -2.62 -1.19 -0.61
N ILE A 62 -3.71 -1.96 -0.56
CA ILE A 62 -3.77 -3.31 -1.12
C ILE A 62 -4.92 -3.45 -2.10
N ALA A 63 -4.77 -4.36 -3.05
CA ALA A 63 -5.79 -4.75 -4.02
C ALA A 63 -5.93 -6.27 -4.05
N ASN A 64 -7.12 -6.77 -4.43
CA ASN A 64 -7.32 -8.21 -4.63
C ASN A 64 -6.38 -8.74 -5.74
N GLU A 65 -5.95 -10.00 -5.64
CA GLU A 65 -5.05 -10.61 -6.62
C GLU A 65 -5.62 -10.69 -8.06
N SER A 66 -6.93 -10.55 -8.25
CA SER A 66 -7.52 -10.51 -9.59
C SER A 66 -7.45 -9.13 -10.25
N VAL A 67 -7.21 -8.05 -9.47
CA VAL A 67 -7.25 -6.68 -9.96
C VAL A 67 -6.03 -6.38 -10.84
N LYS A 68 -6.29 -5.65 -11.93
CA LYS A 68 -5.31 -5.03 -12.81
C LYS A 68 -5.76 -3.61 -13.10
N TYR A 69 -4.82 -2.68 -13.14
CA TYR A 69 -5.10 -1.28 -13.47
C TYR A 69 -4.58 -0.98 -14.87
N ASN A 70 -5.45 -0.45 -15.72
CA ASN A 70 -5.03 0.11 -17.01
C ASN A 70 -4.46 1.52 -16.83
N ARG A 71 -3.90 2.07 -17.91
CA ARG A 71 -3.42 3.45 -17.95
C ARG A 71 -4.52 4.41 -17.50
N ASN A 72 -4.19 5.35 -16.61
CA ASN A 72 -5.11 6.34 -16.04
C ASN A 72 -6.28 5.76 -15.22
N GLU A 73 -6.17 4.53 -14.71
CA GLU A 73 -7.11 3.99 -13.73
C GLU A 73 -6.57 4.18 -12.30
N SER A 74 -7.38 4.81 -11.46
CA SER A 74 -7.10 4.94 -10.02
C SER A 74 -7.49 3.67 -9.28
N SER A 75 -6.98 3.52 -8.06
CA SER A 75 -7.38 2.43 -7.16
C SER A 75 -8.88 2.41 -6.85
N GLU A 76 -9.59 3.54 -7.00
CA GLU A 76 -11.04 3.62 -6.81
C GLU A 76 -11.84 2.86 -7.88
N ALA A 77 -11.30 2.73 -9.10
CA ALA A 77 -11.97 2.08 -10.21
C ALA A 77 -12.30 0.60 -9.95
N HIS A 78 -11.54 -0.05 -9.05
CA HIS A 78 -11.66 -1.49 -8.77
C HIS A 78 -11.86 -1.81 -7.29
N GLY A 79 -12.38 -0.86 -6.51
CA GLY A 79 -12.54 -1.04 -5.06
C GLY A 79 -11.22 -1.27 -4.34
N GLY A 80 -10.11 -0.82 -4.94
CA GLY A 80 -8.82 -0.70 -4.29
C GLY A 80 -8.99 0.13 -3.03
N MET A 81 -8.22 -0.23 -2.02
CA MET A 81 -8.39 0.25 -0.67
C MET A 81 -7.80 1.66 -0.49
N SER A 82 -8.24 2.56 -1.36
CA SER A 82 -8.12 4.01 -1.27
C SER A 82 -9.46 4.67 -0.97
N HIS A 83 -10.61 4.07 -1.32
CA HIS A 83 -11.91 4.75 -1.10
C HIS A 83 -13.14 3.83 -1.33
N VAL A 84 -13.45 2.92 -0.40
CA VAL A 84 -14.87 2.54 -0.19
C VAL A 84 -15.33 3.41 0.99
N GLY A 85 -15.93 4.56 0.71
CA GLY A 85 -16.26 5.58 1.73
C GLY A 85 -15.11 6.57 2.02
N GLY A 86 -15.28 7.45 3.01
CA GLY A 86 -14.41 8.62 3.22
C GLY A 86 -12.98 8.31 3.69
N TRP A 87 -12.08 9.30 3.52
CA TRP A 87 -10.73 9.30 4.08
C TRP A 87 -10.75 8.97 5.57
N ILE A 88 -9.98 7.95 5.95
CA ILE A 88 -9.71 7.68 7.35
C ILE A 88 -8.53 8.53 7.80
N GLU A 89 -8.75 9.27 8.89
CA GLU A 89 -7.70 10.05 9.57
C GLU A 89 -6.70 9.10 10.26
N ASN A 90 -5.66 8.73 9.52
CA ASN A 90 -4.35 8.43 10.09
C ASN A 90 -3.50 9.72 10.08
N ASP A 91 -2.36 9.69 10.76
CA ASP A 91 -1.47 10.85 10.80
C ASP A 91 -1.01 11.19 9.37
N GLU A 92 -1.05 12.47 9.03
CA GLU A 92 -0.47 12.95 7.78
C GLU A 92 1.04 12.70 7.80
N PHE A 93 1.56 12.11 6.73
CA PHE A 93 3.00 11.97 6.53
C PHE A 93 3.49 12.97 5.49
N LYS A 94 4.72 13.44 5.65
CA LYS A 94 5.36 14.44 4.79
C LYS A 94 6.38 13.78 3.86
N SER A 95 6.82 14.56 2.87
CA SER A 95 7.91 14.15 1.99
C SER A 95 9.15 13.74 2.80
N GLY A 96 9.71 12.58 2.47
CA GLY A 96 10.86 11.99 3.16
C GLY A 96 10.49 10.99 4.25
N ASP A 97 9.24 10.98 4.74
CA ASP A 97 8.79 9.97 5.70
C ASP A 97 8.77 8.58 5.08
N ARG A 98 8.96 7.59 5.96
CA ARG A 98 8.83 6.16 5.65
C ARG A 98 7.41 5.73 6.00
N VAL A 99 6.67 5.25 5.02
CA VAL A 99 5.32 4.71 5.23
C VAL A 99 5.39 3.21 4.98
N ALA A 100 4.91 2.42 5.95
CA ALA A 100 4.88 0.97 5.82
C ALA A 100 3.47 0.41 5.99
N MET A 101 3.25 -0.71 5.32
CA MET A 101 2.08 -1.55 5.43
C MET A 101 2.53 -2.93 5.91
N GLU A 102 1.88 -3.46 6.94
CA GLU A 102 2.09 -4.81 7.44
C GLU A 102 0.80 -5.62 7.27
N LEU A 103 0.86 -6.66 6.45
CA LEU A 103 -0.18 -7.66 6.33
C LEU A 103 0.09 -8.81 7.30
N ASP A 104 -0.89 -9.14 8.14
CA ASP A 104 -0.94 -10.41 8.86
C ASP A 104 -2.01 -11.28 8.21
N MET A 105 -1.56 -12.23 7.39
CA MET A 105 -2.42 -13.19 6.70
C MET A 105 -2.66 -14.46 7.53
N ASN A 106 -1.96 -14.61 8.66
CA ASN A 106 -2.12 -15.74 9.59
C ASN A 106 -3.18 -15.45 10.67
N SER A 107 -3.47 -14.18 10.94
CA SER A 107 -4.50 -13.80 11.91
C SER A 107 -5.93 -14.08 11.41
N MET A 108 -6.85 -14.24 12.36
CA MET A 108 -8.28 -14.38 12.08
C MET A 108 -9.06 -13.41 12.98
N PRO A 109 -9.55 -12.28 12.45
CA PRO A 109 -9.52 -11.88 11.03
C PRO A 109 -8.10 -11.52 10.53
N ARG A 110 -7.86 -11.69 9.22
CA ARG A 110 -6.63 -11.19 8.54
C ARG A 110 -6.59 -9.67 8.61
N THR A 111 -5.40 -9.11 8.83
CA THR A 111 -5.25 -7.66 9.08
C THR A 111 -4.26 -6.98 8.17
N LEU A 112 -4.44 -5.67 7.99
CA LEU A 112 -3.47 -4.74 7.43
C LEU A 112 -3.27 -3.58 8.40
N THR A 113 -2.02 -3.30 8.77
CA THR A 113 -1.66 -2.22 9.68
C THR A 113 -0.74 -1.22 8.98
N PHE A 114 -0.90 0.07 9.27
CA PHE A 114 -0.10 1.13 8.69
C PHE A 114 0.89 1.69 9.71
N PHE A 115 2.03 2.16 9.23
CA PHE A 115 3.07 2.77 10.03
C PHE A 115 3.61 4.02 9.34
N VAL A 116 3.91 5.07 10.11
CA VAL A 116 4.66 6.24 9.65
C VAL A 116 5.90 6.34 10.52
N ASN A 117 7.09 6.29 9.90
CA ASN A 117 8.39 6.30 10.58
C ASN A 117 8.46 5.28 11.73
N ASP A 118 8.01 4.06 11.46
CA ASP A 118 7.92 2.94 12.42
C ASP A 118 6.91 3.15 13.58
N VAL A 119 6.12 4.22 13.54
CA VAL A 119 5.01 4.46 14.47
C VAL A 119 3.71 3.91 13.89
N GLU A 120 3.14 2.92 14.58
CA GLU A 120 1.86 2.30 14.23
C GLU A 120 0.72 3.33 14.23
N GLN A 121 -0.09 3.31 13.17
CA GLN A 121 -1.21 4.22 12.98
C GLN A 121 -2.48 3.71 13.65
N LYS A 122 -3.35 4.65 14.02
CA LYS A 122 -4.57 4.36 14.80
C LYS A 122 -5.53 3.43 14.07
N ASN A 123 -5.70 3.59 12.76
CA ASN A 123 -6.64 2.78 12.00
C ASN A 123 -5.91 1.64 11.30
N TYR A 124 -6.51 0.46 11.35
CA TYR A 124 -6.04 -0.75 10.68
C TYR A 124 -7.23 -1.48 10.05
N VAL A 125 -6.97 -2.32 9.06
CA VAL A 125 -8.02 -3.02 8.31
C VAL A 125 -8.11 -4.46 8.79
N VAL A 126 -9.35 -4.96 8.89
CA VAL A 126 -9.68 -6.35 9.25
C VAL A 126 -10.52 -6.99 8.15
N ASN A 127 -10.53 -8.33 8.11
CA ASN A 127 -11.21 -9.14 7.08
C ASN A 127 -10.61 -8.97 5.69
N VAL A 128 -9.29 -8.77 5.61
CA VAL A 128 -8.55 -8.73 4.33
C VAL A 128 -8.82 -10.02 3.53
N PRO A 129 -8.97 -9.96 2.19
CA PRO A 129 -9.14 -11.14 1.33
C PRO A 129 -8.01 -12.15 1.48
N ALA A 130 -8.22 -13.38 0.99
CA ALA A 130 -7.24 -14.46 1.13
C ALA A 130 -5.97 -14.28 0.29
N ALA A 131 -6.00 -13.41 -0.72
CA ALA A 131 -4.85 -13.07 -1.54
C ALA A 131 -4.94 -11.60 -1.99
N VAL A 132 -3.90 -10.84 -1.72
CA VAL A 132 -3.83 -9.40 -2.04
C VAL A 132 -2.43 -8.99 -2.51
N ARG A 133 -2.36 -7.92 -3.30
CA ARG A 133 -1.10 -7.24 -3.65
C ARG A 133 -1.01 -5.91 -2.94
N PHE A 134 0.21 -5.45 -2.67
CA PHE A 134 0.44 -4.05 -2.37
C PHE A 134 0.31 -3.20 -3.64
N TYR A 135 -0.14 -1.97 -3.50
CA TYR A 135 -0.11 -0.97 -4.57
C TYR A 135 0.41 0.37 -4.06
N ALA A 136 0.91 1.17 -5.00
CA ALA A 136 1.21 2.58 -4.83
C ALA A 136 0.60 3.39 -5.99
N LEU A 137 -0.03 4.51 -5.68
CA LEU A 137 -0.68 5.41 -6.63
C LEU A 137 0.07 6.73 -6.71
N LEU A 138 0.56 7.05 -7.91
CA LEU A 138 1.11 8.34 -8.28
C LEU A 138 0.03 9.19 -8.96
N TYR A 139 -0.29 10.35 -8.39
CA TYR A 139 -1.37 11.22 -8.89
C TYR A 139 -0.86 12.51 -9.55
N LYS A 140 0.18 13.14 -9.00
CA LYS A 140 0.70 14.41 -9.54
C LYS A 140 2.00 14.20 -10.31
N GLN A 141 2.17 15.00 -11.36
CA GLN A 141 3.41 15.06 -12.14
C GLN A 141 4.63 15.29 -11.24
N GLY A 142 5.71 14.54 -11.50
CA GLY A 142 6.96 14.65 -10.75
C GLY A 142 6.89 14.10 -9.31
N THR A 143 5.76 13.57 -8.86
CA THR A 143 5.72 12.77 -7.63
C THR A 143 6.53 11.50 -7.83
N GLN A 144 7.16 11.05 -6.75
CA GLN A 144 7.95 9.83 -6.78
C GLN A 144 7.90 9.13 -5.43
N PHE A 145 8.16 7.83 -5.45
CA PHE A 145 8.45 7.08 -4.25
C PHE A 145 9.57 6.09 -4.50
N LYS A 146 10.21 5.66 -3.41
CA LYS A 146 11.19 4.58 -3.43
C LYS A 146 10.70 3.43 -2.56
N VAL A 147 10.68 2.21 -3.09
CA VAL A 147 10.52 1.01 -2.24
C VAL A 147 11.78 0.84 -1.40
N LEU A 148 11.62 0.80 -0.09
CA LEU A 148 12.71 0.61 0.86
C LEU A 148 12.82 -0.83 1.33
N LYS A 149 11.67 -1.46 1.59
CA LYS A 149 11.59 -2.85 2.04
C LYS A 149 10.37 -3.52 1.43
N PHE A 150 10.56 -4.74 0.99
CA PHE A 150 9.50 -5.72 0.84
C PHE A 150 10.04 -7.00 1.47
N GLU A 151 9.48 -7.40 2.61
CA GLU A 151 10.05 -8.46 3.43
C GLU A 151 8.96 -9.29 4.12
N THR A 152 9.30 -10.53 4.46
CA THR A 152 8.49 -11.37 5.34
C THR A 152 8.97 -11.26 6.77
N LEU A 153 8.04 -11.34 7.71
CA LEU A 153 8.30 -11.30 9.14
C LEU A 153 7.89 -12.62 9.80
N SER A 154 8.62 -13.03 10.84
CA SER A 154 8.31 -14.25 11.58
C SER A 154 7.06 -14.12 12.44
N ILE A 155 6.76 -12.89 12.88
CA ILE A 155 5.64 -12.52 13.74
C ILE A 155 5.21 -11.09 13.35
N PRO A 156 3.93 -10.74 13.51
CA PRO A 156 3.48 -9.37 13.33
C PRO A 156 4.18 -8.43 14.32
N THR A 157 4.47 -7.21 13.89
CA THR A 157 4.98 -6.14 14.75
C THR A 157 3.88 -5.22 15.23
N ALA A 158 2.75 -5.20 14.51
CA ALA A 158 1.53 -4.51 14.91
C ALA A 158 1.05 -4.99 16.28
N LYS A 159 0.68 -4.05 17.14
CA LYS A 159 0.22 -4.29 18.52
C LYS A 159 -1.26 -3.99 18.71
N HIS A 160 -1.85 -3.15 17.87
CA HIS A 160 -3.24 -2.68 17.96
C HIS A 160 -3.58 -2.21 19.38
N LEU A 161 -2.79 -1.26 19.89
CA LEU A 161 -2.90 -0.75 21.26
C LEU A 161 -4.27 -0.11 21.56
N LYS A 162 -4.53 0.13 22.85
CA LYS A 162 -5.76 0.81 23.28
C LYS A 162 -5.93 2.15 22.53
N GLY A 163 -7.05 2.27 21.83
CA GLY A 163 -7.36 3.44 20.99
C GLY A 163 -7.28 3.18 19.48
N SER A 164 -6.71 2.04 19.06
CA SER A 164 -6.76 1.60 17.67
C SER A 164 -8.19 1.30 17.20
N ARG A 165 -8.44 1.52 15.91
CA ARG A 165 -9.75 1.37 15.27
C ARG A 165 -9.67 0.37 14.12
N ALA A 166 -10.36 -0.75 14.26
CA ALA A 166 -10.50 -1.75 13.21
C ALA A 166 -11.51 -1.29 12.17
N ARG A 167 -11.14 -1.42 10.89
CA ARG A 167 -11.96 -1.02 9.75
C ARG A 167 -12.19 -2.22 8.85
N LYS A 168 -13.44 -2.57 8.55
CA LYS A 168 -13.76 -3.78 7.81
C LYS A 168 -13.44 -3.57 6.32
N TRP A 169 -12.72 -4.53 5.73
CA TRP A 169 -12.48 -4.56 4.29
C TRP A 169 -13.81 -4.60 3.51
N GLY A 170 -13.87 -3.87 2.39
CA GLY A 170 -14.99 -3.91 1.45
C GLY A 170 -16.29 -3.26 1.96
N THR A 171 -16.20 -2.43 3.00
CA THR A 171 -17.34 -1.64 3.51
C THR A 171 -17.00 -0.16 3.48
N GLU A 172 -18.01 0.69 3.41
CA GLU A 172 -17.83 2.13 3.60
C GLU A 172 -17.33 2.45 5.00
N TRP A 173 -16.36 3.36 5.08
CA TRP A 173 -15.81 3.83 6.35
C TRP A 173 -16.38 5.19 6.72
N GLU A 174 -17.12 5.22 7.84
CA GLU A 174 -17.58 6.48 8.44
C GLU A 174 -16.40 7.20 9.10
N LYS A 175 -16.41 8.54 8.98
CA LYS A 175 -15.41 9.46 9.54
C LYS A 175 -15.44 9.45 11.06
#